data_AF-A0A7J7FJY6-F1
#
_entry.id   AF-A0A7J7FJY6-F1
#
_cell.length_a   1.000
_cell.length_b   1.000
_cell.length_c   1.000
_cell.angle_alpha   90.00
_cell.angle_beta   90.00
_cell.angle_gamma   90.00
#
_symmetry.space_group_name_H-M   'P 1'
#
loop_
_entity.id
_entity.type
_entity.pdbx_description
1 polymer ?
#
loop_
_entity_poly.entity_id
_entity_poly.type
_entity_poly.pdbx_seq_one_letter_code
_entity_poly.pdbx_strand_id
1 'polypeptide(L)'
;MTSDERKLFDHLKSPHLKYWVPFIWFGNLAAKARKEGRIRDSVDLQSLMTEMNRYRSWCSLLFGYDWVGIPLVYTQVVTLAVYTFFFACLIGRQFLDPTRGYAGHDLDLYIPVFTLLQFFFYAGWLKVAEQLINPFGEDDDDFETNWCIDRNLQVSLLAVDEMHMSLPKMKRDIYWDDSAARPPYTLAAADYCIPSFLGSTIQMG
;
A
#
# COMPACT_ATOMS: atom_id res chain seq x y z
N MET A 1 6.27 -8.97 -22.45
CA MET A 1 5.38 -9.51 -23.50
C MET A 1 6.20 -9.79 -24.74
N THR A 2 6.14 -11.01 -25.25
CA THR A 2 6.86 -11.40 -26.47
C THR A 2 6.20 -10.82 -27.73
N SER A 3 6.89 -10.86 -28.87
CA SER A 3 6.34 -10.41 -30.14
C SER A 3 5.08 -11.17 -30.56
N ASP A 4 5.01 -12.47 -30.27
CA ASP A 4 3.88 -13.31 -30.65
C ASP A 4 2.69 -13.14 -29.71
N GLU A 5 2.94 -12.99 -28.41
CA GLU A 5 1.90 -12.57 -27.45
C GLU A 5 1.28 -11.25 -27.88
N ARG A 6 2.08 -10.28 -28.31
CA ARG A 6 1.58 -8.97 -28.76
C ARG A 6 0.69 -9.10 -30.00
N LYS A 7 1.10 -9.91 -30.99
CA LYS A 7 0.24 -10.19 -32.17
C LYS A 7 -1.11 -10.77 -31.75
N LEU A 8 -1.12 -11.76 -30.85
CA LEU A 8 -2.36 -12.37 -30.35
C LEU A 8 -3.21 -11.36 -29.59
N PHE A 9 -2.58 -10.55 -28.73
CA PHE A 9 -3.25 -9.51 -27.96
C PHE A 9 -3.93 -8.48 -28.87
N ASP A 10 -3.26 -8.04 -29.93
CA ASP A 10 -3.76 -7.02 -30.86
C ASP A 10 -4.86 -7.56 -31.78
N HIS A 11 -4.84 -8.87 -32.11
CA HIS A 11 -5.91 -9.51 -32.88
C HIS A 11 -7.24 -9.63 -32.12
N LEU A 12 -7.21 -9.62 -30.77
CA LEU A 12 -8.42 -9.67 -29.96
C LEU A 12 -9.21 -8.35 -30.08
N LYS A 13 -10.35 -8.43 -30.77
CA LYS A 13 -11.29 -7.32 -30.91
C LYS A 13 -12.07 -7.12 -29.61
N SER A 14 -11.68 -6.11 -28.83
CA SER A 14 -12.43 -5.66 -27.66
C SER A 14 -12.33 -4.14 -27.55
N PRO A 15 -13.45 -3.43 -27.31
CA PRO A 15 -13.44 -1.99 -27.06
C PRO A 15 -13.00 -1.64 -25.63
N HIS A 16 -12.77 -2.64 -24.76
CA HIS A 16 -12.46 -2.44 -23.34
C HIS A 16 -10.97 -2.67 -23.05
N LEU A 17 -10.50 -2.17 -21.90
CA LEU A 17 -9.13 -2.39 -21.43
C LEU A 17 -8.83 -3.89 -21.30
N LYS A 18 -7.76 -4.35 -21.97
CA LYS A 18 -7.42 -5.77 -22.12
C LYS A 18 -6.47 -6.32 -21.04
N TYR A 19 -6.40 -5.70 -19.87
CA TYR A 19 -5.54 -6.16 -18.75
C TYR A 19 -5.90 -7.60 -18.30
N TRP A 20 -7.12 -8.05 -18.58
CA TRP A 20 -7.62 -9.38 -18.23
C TRP A 20 -7.09 -10.53 -19.12
N VAL A 21 -6.58 -10.21 -20.31
CA VAL A 21 -6.19 -11.20 -21.32
C VAL A 21 -5.11 -12.18 -20.81
N PRO A 22 -4.02 -11.72 -20.16
CA PRO A 22 -2.99 -12.62 -19.62
C PRO A 22 -3.52 -13.62 -18.58
N PHE A 23 -4.57 -13.29 -17.81
CA PHE A 23 -5.15 -14.23 -16.83
C PHE A 23 -5.84 -15.41 -17.53
N ILE A 24 -6.48 -15.17 -18.67
CA ILE A 24 -7.07 -16.22 -19.49
C ILE A 24 -5.99 -17.09 -20.12
N TRP A 25 -4.89 -16.48 -20.58
CA TRP A 25 -3.73 -17.23 -21.07
C TRP A 25 -3.11 -18.10 -19.98
N PHE A 26 -2.97 -17.58 -18.76
CA PHE A 26 -2.50 -18.37 -17.62
C PHE A 26 -3.40 -19.59 -17.35
N GLY A 27 -4.72 -19.39 -17.29
CA GLY A 27 -5.66 -20.49 -17.03
C GLY A 27 -5.59 -21.58 -18.11
N ASN A 28 -5.51 -21.19 -19.37
CA ASN A 28 -5.33 -22.12 -20.48
C ASN A 28 -3.98 -22.84 -20.44
N LEU A 29 -2.90 -22.15 -20.09
CA LEU A 29 -1.57 -22.73 -19.97
C LEU A 29 -1.50 -23.72 -18.81
N ALA A 30 -2.08 -23.40 -17.66
CA ALA A 30 -2.15 -24.29 -16.50
C ALA A 30 -2.97 -25.55 -16.82
N ALA A 31 -4.12 -25.41 -17.49
CA ALA A 31 -4.91 -26.56 -17.94
C ALA A 31 -4.16 -27.44 -18.95
N LYS A 32 -3.41 -26.83 -19.87
CA LYS A 32 -2.53 -27.54 -20.81
C LYS A 32 -1.40 -28.27 -20.08
N ALA A 33 -0.72 -27.62 -19.13
CA ALA A 33 0.35 -28.21 -18.33
C ALA A 33 -0.14 -29.43 -17.52
N ARG A 34 -1.38 -29.38 -17.01
CA ARG A 34 -2.02 -30.55 -16.40
C ARG A 34 -2.25 -31.68 -17.40
N LYS A 35 -2.80 -31.39 -18.58
CA LYS A 35 -3.01 -32.39 -19.63
C LYS A 35 -1.71 -33.07 -20.08
N GLU A 36 -0.60 -32.33 -20.06
CA GLU A 36 0.75 -32.82 -20.36
C GLU A 36 1.41 -33.57 -19.18
N GLY A 37 0.74 -33.71 -18.04
CA GLY A 37 1.28 -34.40 -16.86
C GLY A 37 2.34 -33.60 -16.08
N ARG A 38 2.53 -32.31 -16.38
CA ARG A 38 3.43 -31.42 -15.61
C ARG A 38 2.85 -31.05 -14.25
N ILE A 39 1.51 -30.98 -14.16
CA ILE A 39 0.75 -30.81 -12.92
C ILE A 39 0.05 -32.12 -12.61
N ARG A 40 0.37 -32.73 -11.46
CA ARG A 40 -0.06 -34.09 -11.09
C ARG A 40 -1.55 -34.17 -10.84
N ASP A 41 -2.06 -33.33 -9.93
CA ASP A 41 -3.43 -33.45 -9.42
C ASP A 41 -4.32 -32.27 -9.78
N SER A 42 -5.64 -32.53 -9.85
CA SER A 42 -6.62 -31.49 -10.15
C SER A 42 -6.74 -30.50 -9.00
N VAL A 43 -6.40 -30.95 -7.78
CA VAL A 43 -6.32 -30.11 -6.59
C VAL A 43 -5.21 -29.07 -6.75
N ASP A 44 -4.03 -29.46 -7.24
CA ASP A 44 -2.92 -28.52 -7.50
C ASP A 44 -3.30 -27.48 -8.56
N LEU A 45 -3.94 -27.93 -9.64
CA LEU A 45 -4.46 -27.02 -10.66
C LEU A 45 -5.51 -26.06 -10.08
N GLN A 46 -6.43 -26.56 -9.25
CA GLN A 46 -7.44 -25.72 -8.60
C GLN A 46 -6.79 -24.68 -7.70
N SER A 47 -5.76 -25.04 -6.93
CA SER A 47 -5.00 -24.10 -6.10
C SER A 47 -4.35 -23.00 -6.93
N LEU A 48 -3.69 -23.35 -8.05
CA LEU A 48 -3.12 -22.37 -8.97
C LEU A 48 -4.17 -21.42 -9.55
N MET A 49 -5.33 -21.95 -9.95
CA MET A 49 -6.44 -21.14 -10.47
C MET A 49 -7.05 -20.23 -9.40
N THR A 50 -7.15 -20.69 -8.16
CA THR A 50 -7.64 -19.90 -7.02
C THR A 50 -6.72 -18.71 -6.75
N GLU A 51 -5.40 -18.93 -6.65
CA GLU A 51 -4.44 -17.84 -6.42
C GLU A 51 -4.40 -16.86 -7.60
N MET A 52 -4.50 -17.35 -8.85
CA MET A 52 -4.60 -16.46 -10.01
C MET A 52 -5.87 -15.61 -9.99
N ASN A 53 -7.02 -16.18 -9.61
CA ASN A 53 -8.27 -15.43 -9.48
C ASN A 53 -8.21 -14.39 -8.34
N ARG A 54 -7.49 -14.69 -7.27
CA ARG A 54 -7.21 -13.74 -6.19
C ARG A 54 -6.36 -12.58 -6.70
N TYR A 55 -5.28 -12.87 -7.44
CA TYR A 55 -4.45 -11.85 -8.07
C TYR A 55 -5.24 -10.97 -9.05
N ARG A 56 -6.07 -11.58 -9.92
CA ARG A 56 -6.98 -10.84 -10.81
C ARG A 56 -7.93 -9.91 -10.04
N SER A 57 -8.43 -10.33 -8.88
CA SER A 57 -9.31 -9.51 -8.05
C SER A 57 -8.60 -8.26 -7.53
N TRP A 58 -7.31 -8.34 -7.20
CA TRP A 58 -6.51 -7.18 -6.82
C TRP A 58 -6.31 -6.20 -7.98
N CYS A 59 -6.04 -6.68 -9.20
CA CYS A 59 -5.97 -5.81 -10.38
C CYS A 59 -7.32 -5.15 -10.67
N SER A 60 -8.43 -5.86 -10.48
CA SER A 60 -9.78 -5.30 -10.63
C SER A 60 -10.09 -4.26 -9.55
N LEU A 61 -9.55 -4.41 -8.34
CA LEU A 61 -9.70 -3.45 -7.26
C LEU A 61 -8.98 -2.14 -7.60
N LEU A 62 -7.75 -2.22 -8.13
CA LEU A 62 -7.01 -1.05 -8.63
C LEU A 62 -7.78 -0.33 -9.73
N PHE A 63 -8.31 -1.07 -10.71
CA PHE A 63 -9.17 -0.49 -11.75
C PHE A 63 -10.43 0.16 -11.15
N GLY A 64 -11.00 -0.42 -10.09
CA GLY A 64 -12.14 0.14 -9.37
C GLY A 64 -11.84 1.48 -8.70
N TYR A 65 -10.70 1.60 -8.01
CA TYR A 65 -10.27 2.85 -7.39
C TYR A 65 -9.94 3.94 -8.41
N ASP A 66 -9.35 3.58 -9.54
CA ASP A 66 -9.06 4.51 -10.66
C ASP A 66 -10.35 4.97 -11.35
N TRP A 67 -11.28 4.05 -11.60
CA TRP A 67 -12.52 4.37 -12.30
C TRP A 67 -13.53 5.14 -11.44
N VAL A 68 -13.64 4.79 -10.16
CA VAL A 68 -14.59 5.37 -9.21
C VAL A 68 -13.82 6.06 -8.08
N GLY A 69 -13.36 7.27 -8.38
CA GLY A 69 -12.74 8.16 -7.40
C GLY A 69 -13.73 8.76 -6.40
N ILE A 70 -13.20 9.56 -5.47
CA ILE A 70 -14.01 10.34 -4.52
C ILE A 70 -14.96 11.26 -5.30
N PRO A 71 -16.26 11.33 -4.95
CA PRO A 71 -17.20 12.22 -5.61
C PRO A 71 -16.69 13.66 -5.64
N LEU A 72 -16.69 14.27 -6.83
CA LEU A 72 -16.15 15.62 -7.04
C LEU A 72 -16.78 16.67 -6.10
N VAL A 73 -18.06 16.53 -5.80
CA VAL A 73 -18.74 17.44 -4.87
C VAL A 73 -18.14 17.40 -3.46
N TYR A 74 -17.63 16.24 -3.00
CA TYR A 74 -17.00 16.14 -1.68
C TYR A 74 -15.67 16.89 -1.64
N THR A 75 -14.83 16.72 -2.66
CA THR A 75 -13.56 17.46 -2.73
C THR A 75 -13.82 18.95 -2.81
N GLN A 76 -14.78 19.38 -3.63
CA GLN A 76 -15.19 20.78 -3.76
C GLN A 76 -15.70 21.38 -2.44
N VAL A 77 -16.56 20.68 -1.70
CA VAL A 77 -17.12 21.18 -0.43
C VAL A 77 -16.02 21.40 0.60
N VAL A 78 -15.08 20.46 0.72
CA VAL A 78 -13.96 20.58 1.66
C VAL A 78 -13.05 21.74 1.27
N THR A 79 -12.64 21.85 0.00
CA THR A 79 -11.81 22.96 -0.49
C THR A 79 -12.50 24.31 -0.27
N LEU A 80 -13.80 24.41 -0.59
CA LEU A 80 -14.57 25.65 -0.39
C LEU A 80 -14.62 26.05 1.08
N ALA A 81 -14.82 25.11 2.00
CA ALA A 81 -14.87 25.38 3.43
C ALA A 81 -13.52 25.93 3.94
N VAL A 82 -12.40 25.29 3.58
CA VAL A 82 -11.06 25.74 3.95
C VAL A 82 -10.76 27.12 3.36
N TYR A 83 -11.07 27.34 2.08
CA TYR A 83 -10.78 28.60 1.40
C TYR A 83 -11.64 29.75 1.92
N THR A 84 -12.91 29.49 2.24
CA THR A 84 -13.81 30.50 2.82
C THR A 84 -13.35 30.90 4.23
N PHE A 85 -12.89 29.94 5.04
CA PHE A 85 -12.31 30.23 6.35
C PHE A 85 -11.10 31.17 6.23
N PHE A 86 -10.18 30.89 5.29
CA PHE A 86 -9.01 31.74 5.10
C PHE A 86 -9.29 33.07 4.41
N PHE A 87 -10.31 33.13 3.54
CA PHE A 87 -10.81 34.39 3.01
C PHE A 87 -11.31 35.31 4.12
N ALA A 88 -12.09 34.77 5.07
CA ALA A 88 -12.52 35.53 6.24
C ALA A 88 -11.34 35.92 7.14
N CYS A 89 -10.36 35.03 7.35
CA CYS A 89 -9.17 35.35 8.14
C CYS A 89 -8.31 36.46 7.53
N LEU A 90 -8.22 36.52 6.19
CA LEU A 90 -7.43 37.53 5.49
C LEU A 90 -7.87 38.96 5.83
N ILE A 91 -9.17 39.16 6.06
CA ILE A 91 -9.75 40.45 6.42
C ILE A 91 -9.92 40.57 7.94
N GLY A 92 -10.51 39.56 8.57
CA GLY A 92 -10.93 39.60 9.98
C GLY A 92 -9.82 39.39 11.00
N ARG A 93 -8.60 39.02 10.58
CA ARG A 93 -7.43 38.86 11.46
C ARG A 93 -6.34 39.90 11.20
N GLN A 94 -6.67 40.99 10.50
CA GLN A 94 -5.80 42.15 10.37
C GLN A 94 -5.65 42.83 11.74
N PHE A 95 -4.45 43.30 12.05
CA PHE A 95 -4.24 44.16 13.21
C PHE A 95 -4.85 45.54 12.91
N LEU A 96 -5.81 45.96 13.73
CA LEU A 96 -6.44 47.27 13.62
C LEU A 96 -5.67 48.30 14.45
N ASP A 97 -5.88 49.59 14.15
CA ASP A 97 -5.31 50.70 14.92
C ASP A 97 -5.72 50.62 16.40
N PRO A 98 -4.78 50.32 17.33
CA PRO A 98 -5.10 50.14 18.75
C PRO A 98 -5.66 51.41 19.41
N THR A 99 -5.38 52.59 18.84
CA THR A 99 -5.85 53.88 19.39
C THR A 99 -7.37 54.05 19.28
N ARG A 100 -8.02 53.28 18.41
CA ARG A 100 -9.48 53.32 18.21
C ARG A 100 -10.28 52.51 19.23
N GLY A 101 -9.61 51.70 20.08
CA GLY A 101 -10.26 50.97 21.17
C GLY A 101 -11.26 49.91 20.71
N TYR A 102 -11.03 49.27 19.56
CA TYR A 102 -11.86 48.14 19.11
C TYR A 102 -11.63 46.92 20.01
N ALA A 103 -12.71 46.36 20.56
CA ALA A 103 -12.62 45.19 21.44
C ALA A 103 -11.88 44.02 20.76
N GLY A 104 -10.91 43.45 21.47
CA GLY A 104 -10.10 42.32 20.98
C GLY A 104 -8.98 42.69 20.01
N HIS A 105 -8.74 43.99 19.76
CA HIS A 105 -7.70 44.49 18.85
C HIS A 105 -6.79 45.52 19.56
N ASP A 106 -6.32 45.17 20.76
CA ASP A 106 -5.53 46.07 21.62
C ASP A 106 -4.01 46.04 21.30
N LEU A 107 -3.58 45.12 20.43
CA LEU A 107 -2.17 44.85 20.15
C LEU A 107 -1.95 44.71 18.64
N ASP A 108 -0.92 45.37 18.11
CA ASP A 108 -0.45 45.21 16.74
C ASP A 108 0.93 44.53 16.75
N LEU A 109 0.98 43.27 16.30
CA LEU A 109 2.23 42.50 16.20
C LEU A 109 2.84 42.56 14.80
N TYR A 110 2.22 43.24 13.84
CA TYR A 110 2.52 43.26 12.41
C TYR A 110 2.40 41.90 11.70
N ILE A 111 2.89 40.81 12.31
CA ILE A 111 2.84 39.44 11.81
C ILE A 111 1.80 38.63 12.61
N PRO A 112 0.75 38.09 11.97
CA PRO A 112 -0.31 37.36 12.66
C PRO A 112 0.11 35.90 12.92
N VAL A 113 1.03 35.68 13.87
CA VAL A 113 1.68 34.38 14.18
C VAL A 113 0.67 33.23 14.35
N PHE A 114 -0.36 33.42 15.17
CA PHE A 114 -1.36 32.37 15.42
C PHE A 114 -2.26 32.09 14.21
N THR A 115 -2.52 33.08 13.35
CA THR A 115 -3.24 32.88 12.09
C THR A 115 -2.38 32.08 11.11
N LEU A 116 -1.07 32.31 11.07
CA LEU A 116 -0.15 31.49 10.26
C LEU A 116 -0.06 30.05 10.78
N LEU A 117 -0.04 29.84 12.10
CA LEU A 117 -0.11 28.48 12.68
C LEU A 117 -1.44 27.78 12.33
N GLN A 118 -2.56 28.50 12.40
CA GLN A 118 -3.86 27.98 11.93
C GLN A 118 -3.83 27.67 10.42
N PHE A 119 -3.13 28.49 9.63
CA PHE A 119 -2.92 28.22 8.21
C PHE A 119 -2.21 26.90 7.98
N PHE A 120 -1.04 26.69 8.60
CA PHE A 120 -0.33 25.41 8.51
C PHE A 120 -1.18 24.23 8.94
N PHE A 121 -1.98 24.38 10.00
CA PHE A 121 -2.85 23.30 10.47
C PHE A 121 -3.94 22.93 9.44
N TYR A 122 -4.82 23.87 9.06
CA TYR A 122 -5.94 23.53 8.19
C TYR A 122 -5.53 23.33 6.72
N ALA A 123 -4.61 24.15 6.20
CA ALA A 123 -4.12 23.96 4.84
C ALA A 123 -3.23 22.72 4.74
N GLY A 124 -2.40 22.44 5.74
CA GLY A 124 -1.62 21.20 5.81
C GLY A 124 -2.51 19.97 5.89
N TRP A 125 -3.59 20.01 6.67
CA TRP A 125 -4.55 18.90 6.73
C TRP A 125 -5.27 18.67 5.41
N LEU A 126 -5.63 19.74 4.68
CA LEU A 126 -6.14 19.62 3.30
C LEU A 126 -5.09 18.99 2.37
N LYS A 127 -3.82 19.40 2.47
CA LYS A 127 -2.73 18.88 1.64
C LYS A 127 -2.49 17.38 1.82
N VAL A 128 -2.68 16.83 3.02
CA VAL A 128 -2.63 15.37 3.25
C VAL A 128 -3.67 14.65 2.37
N ALA A 129 -4.89 15.17 2.30
CA ALA A 129 -5.93 14.56 1.46
C ALA A 129 -5.64 14.75 -0.04
N GLU A 130 -5.08 15.90 -0.44
CA GLU A 130 -4.71 16.15 -1.84
C GLU A 130 -3.60 15.22 -2.34
N GLN A 131 -2.60 14.91 -1.49
CA GLN A 131 -1.53 13.98 -1.84
C GLN A 131 -2.05 12.54 -1.93
N LEU A 132 -2.84 12.09 -0.95
CA LEU A 132 -3.32 10.70 -0.88
C LEU A 132 -4.51 10.40 -1.81
N ILE A 133 -5.07 11.40 -2.50
CA ILE A 133 -6.22 11.19 -3.38
C ILE A 133 -5.87 10.29 -4.58
N ASN A 134 -4.62 10.37 -5.04
CA ASN A 134 -4.09 9.53 -6.10
C ASN A 134 -2.66 9.07 -5.72
N PRO A 135 -2.52 7.97 -4.96
CA PRO A 135 -1.22 7.50 -4.49
C PRO A 135 -0.38 6.79 -5.58
N PHE A 136 -0.80 6.89 -6.84
CA PHE A 136 -0.12 6.32 -8.01
C PHE A 136 0.42 7.41 -8.94
N GLY A 137 0.63 8.62 -8.41
CA GLY A 137 1.25 9.73 -9.11
C GLY A 137 2.78 9.70 -9.06
N GLU A 138 3.36 10.89 -8.98
CA GLU A 138 4.81 11.12 -8.92
C GLU A 138 5.19 11.98 -7.70
N ASP A 139 4.31 12.11 -6.70
CA ASP A 139 4.63 12.80 -5.45
C ASP A 139 5.58 11.96 -4.58
N ASP A 140 6.34 12.60 -3.70
CA ASP A 140 7.39 11.95 -2.90
C ASP A 140 6.91 10.78 -2.01
N ASP A 141 5.65 10.81 -1.56
CA ASP A 141 5.04 9.73 -0.75
C ASP A 141 4.09 8.81 -1.56
N ASP A 142 4.06 8.93 -2.89
CA ASP A 142 3.30 8.01 -3.72
C ASP A 142 3.94 6.61 -3.73
N PHE A 143 3.17 5.63 -4.19
CA PHE A 143 3.67 4.27 -4.27
C PHE A 143 4.75 4.11 -5.34
N GLU A 144 5.89 3.51 -4.94
CA GLU A 144 7.00 3.11 -5.81
C GLU A 144 6.63 1.91 -6.71
N THR A 145 5.72 2.15 -7.65
CA THR A 145 5.15 1.10 -8.52
C THR A 145 6.18 0.49 -9.46
N ASN A 146 7.09 1.30 -10.01
CA ASN A 146 8.16 0.84 -10.91
C ASN A 146 9.09 -0.15 -10.19
N TRP A 147 9.52 0.20 -8.97
CA TRP A 147 10.32 -0.71 -8.15
C TRP A 147 9.59 -2.02 -7.87
N CYS A 148 8.29 -1.97 -7.55
CA CYS A 148 7.49 -3.17 -7.34
C CYS A 148 7.45 -4.08 -8.58
N ILE A 149 7.30 -3.49 -9.78
CA ILE A 149 7.30 -4.24 -11.05
C ILE A 149 8.65 -4.92 -11.27
N ASP A 150 9.76 -4.18 -11.14
CA ASP A 150 11.10 -4.69 -11.36
C ASP A 150 11.46 -5.80 -10.36
N ARG A 151 11.19 -5.56 -9.06
CA ARG A 151 11.38 -6.54 -8.00
C ARG A 151 10.57 -7.80 -8.26
N ASN A 152 9.30 -7.65 -8.63
CA ASN A 152 8.43 -8.81 -8.85
C ASN A 152 8.84 -9.60 -10.08
N LEU A 153 9.27 -8.94 -11.15
CA LEU A 153 9.77 -9.62 -12.35
C LEU A 153 11.01 -10.46 -12.01
N GLN A 154 11.98 -9.87 -11.29
CA GLN A 154 13.21 -10.57 -10.92
C GLN A 154 12.95 -11.75 -9.97
N VAL A 155 12.21 -11.51 -8.88
CA VAL A 155 11.98 -12.52 -7.84
C VAL A 155 11.10 -13.66 -8.37
N SER A 156 10.07 -13.35 -9.16
CA SER A 156 9.14 -14.38 -9.67
C SER A 156 9.84 -15.36 -10.61
N LEU A 157 10.67 -14.87 -11.54
CA LEU A 157 11.41 -15.71 -12.48
C LEU A 157 12.49 -16.54 -11.75
N LEU A 158 13.21 -15.93 -10.79
CA LEU A 158 14.21 -16.62 -9.98
C LEU A 158 13.60 -17.79 -9.19
N ALA A 159 12.45 -17.56 -8.56
CA ALA A 159 11.81 -18.54 -7.68
C ALA A 159 11.30 -19.78 -8.42
N VAL A 160 10.84 -19.62 -9.67
CA VAL A 160 10.26 -20.73 -10.45
C VAL A 160 11.28 -21.43 -11.36
N ASP A 161 12.46 -20.83 -11.55
CA ASP A 161 13.53 -21.39 -12.39
C ASP A 161 14.69 -21.91 -11.53
N GLU A 162 15.59 -21.02 -11.08
CA GLU A 162 16.79 -21.39 -10.32
C GLU A 162 16.49 -22.12 -9.00
N MET A 163 15.37 -21.80 -8.36
CA MET A 163 14.97 -22.39 -7.09
C MET A 163 14.06 -23.61 -7.23
N HIS A 164 13.66 -24.00 -8.45
CA HIS A 164 12.75 -25.13 -8.64
C HIS A 164 13.38 -26.45 -8.20
N MET A 165 12.81 -27.06 -7.17
CA MET A 165 13.32 -28.30 -6.54
C MET A 165 14.78 -28.22 -6.06
N SER A 166 15.28 -27.01 -5.86
CA SER A 166 16.63 -26.75 -5.36
C SER A 166 16.57 -26.49 -3.86
N LEU A 167 16.91 -27.50 -3.06
CA LEU A 167 16.88 -27.43 -1.60
C LEU A 167 18.30 -27.57 -1.01
N PRO A 168 18.60 -26.88 0.10
CA PRO A 168 19.84 -27.14 0.84
C PRO A 168 19.84 -28.58 1.38
N LYS A 169 21.05 -29.13 1.59
CA LYS A 169 21.20 -30.47 2.17
C LYS A 169 20.55 -30.52 3.55
N MET A 170 19.66 -31.49 3.75
CA MET A 170 19.01 -31.72 5.03
C MET A 170 20.05 -32.09 6.10
N LYS A 171 19.99 -31.40 7.23
CA LYS A 171 20.84 -31.63 8.41
C LYS A 171 19.97 -31.57 9.65
N ARG A 172 20.41 -32.27 10.70
CA ARG A 172 19.87 -32.06 12.05
C ARG A 172 20.16 -30.62 12.47
N ASP A 173 19.17 -29.95 13.04
CA ASP A 173 19.34 -28.59 13.54
C ASP A 173 20.15 -28.58 14.84
N ILE A 174 20.51 -27.38 15.30
CA ILE A 174 21.37 -27.18 16.48
C ILE A 174 20.67 -27.59 17.81
N TYR A 175 19.35 -27.77 17.81
CA TYR A 175 18.54 -28.18 18.96
C TYR A 175 17.93 -29.58 18.75
N TRP A 176 18.45 -30.40 17.84
CA TRP A 176 17.83 -31.66 17.42
C TRP A 176 17.46 -32.62 18.57
N ASP A 177 18.30 -32.69 19.60
CA ASP A 177 18.07 -33.54 20.79
C ASP A 177 17.68 -32.73 22.04
N ASP A 178 17.38 -31.43 21.89
CA ASP A 178 17.02 -30.52 22.99
C ASP A 178 15.52 -30.19 22.98
N SER A 179 14.80 -30.68 23.99
CA SER A 179 13.36 -30.42 24.16
C SER A 179 13.05 -29.01 24.69
N ALA A 180 14.07 -28.28 25.18
CA ALA A 180 13.95 -26.95 25.75
C ALA A 180 14.84 -25.94 25.01
N ALA A 181 14.78 -25.96 23.67
CA ALA A 181 15.54 -25.07 22.79
C ALA A 181 15.49 -23.59 23.26
N ARG A 182 16.67 -23.02 23.55
CA ARG A 182 16.84 -21.63 23.97
C ARG A 182 17.81 -20.89 23.04
N PRO A 183 17.27 -20.10 22.09
CA PRO A 183 18.09 -19.19 21.29
C PRO A 183 18.89 -18.22 22.18
N PRO A 184 20.17 -17.97 21.87
CA PRO A 184 20.97 -17.02 22.64
C PRO A 184 20.47 -15.59 22.42
N TYR A 185 20.62 -14.76 23.45
CA TYR A 185 20.36 -13.33 23.39
C TYR A 185 21.68 -12.56 23.34
N THR A 186 21.70 -11.45 22.60
CA THR A 186 22.79 -10.49 22.69
C THR A 186 22.72 -9.74 24.02
N LEU A 187 23.83 -9.12 24.45
CA LEU A 187 23.87 -8.37 25.70
C LEU A 187 22.81 -7.25 25.74
N ALA A 188 22.63 -6.54 24.64
CA ALA A 188 21.63 -5.46 24.52
C ALA A 188 20.18 -5.97 24.57
N ALA A 189 19.96 -7.26 24.27
CA ALA A 189 18.64 -7.87 24.28
C ALA A 189 18.38 -8.77 25.52
N ALA A 190 19.34 -8.84 26.45
CA ALA A 190 19.25 -9.73 27.61
C ALA A 190 18.02 -9.43 28.47
N ASP A 191 17.67 -8.16 28.64
CA ASP A 191 16.50 -7.71 29.42
C ASP A 191 15.16 -8.12 28.76
N TYR A 192 15.15 -8.47 27.47
CA TYR A 192 13.97 -8.98 26.77
C TYR A 192 13.79 -10.49 26.91
N CYS A 193 14.74 -11.20 27.52
CA CYS A 193 14.58 -12.61 27.88
C CYS A 193 13.68 -12.74 29.12
N ILE A 194 12.39 -12.45 28.93
CA ILE A 194 11.36 -12.49 29.97
C ILE A 194 10.73 -13.89 30.07
N PRO A 195 10.19 -14.26 31.25
CA PRO A 195 9.44 -15.51 31.39
C PRO A 195 8.18 -15.49 30.50
N SER A 196 7.74 -16.68 30.09
CA SER A 196 6.49 -16.83 29.34
C SER A 196 5.32 -16.26 30.12
N PHE A 197 4.49 -15.45 29.47
CA PHE A 197 3.28 -14.93 30.08
C PHE A 197 2.22 -16.04 30.14
N LEU A 198 1.95 -16.52 31.35
CA LEU A 198 1.00 -17.62 31.57
C LEU A 198 -0.45 -17.16 31.83
N GLY A 199 -0.72 -15.85 31.79
CA GLY A 199 -2.03 -15.27 32.06
C GLY A 199 -2.09 -14.51 33.39
N SER A 200 -2.97 -13.51 33.48
CA SER A 200 -3.09 -12.60 34.62
C SER A 200 -3.65 -13.25 35.89
N THR A 201 -4.28 -14.42 35.77
CA THR A 201 -4.84 -15.18 36.90
C THR A 201 -3.84 -16.14 37.53
N ILE A 202 -2.69 -16.36 36.89
CA ILE A 202 -1.62 -17.19 37.44
C ILE A 202 -0.77 -16.33 38.36
N GLN A 203 -0.70 -16.73 39.62
CA GLN A 203 0.17 -16.08 40.60
C GLN A 203 1.62 -16.31 40.16
N MET A 204 2.30 -15.24 39.73
CA MET A 204 3.74 -15.28 39.51
C MET A 204 4.40 -15.42 40.89
N GLY A 205 5.01 -16.59 41.12
CA GLY A 205 5.78 -16.89 42.33
C GLY A 205 7.21 -16.37 42.27
#